data_AF-A0A6A2G393-F1
#
_entry.id   AF-A0A6A2G393-F1
#
_cell.length_a   1.000
_cell.length_b   1.000
_cell.length_c   1.000
_cell.angle_alpha   90.00
_cell.angle_beta   90.00
_cell.angle_gamma   90.00
#
_symmetry.space_group_name_H-M   'P 1'
#
loop_
_entity.id
_entity.type
_entity.pdbx_description
1 polymer ?
#
loop_
_entity_poly.entity_id
_entity_poly.type
_entity_poly.pdbx_seq_one_letter_code
_entity_poly.pdbx_strand_id
1 'polypeptide(L)'
;MKRVLLFFSLMLIIGTSNVYSQMPVKDKGKWSVLNNMEFMDRVRLQPEWYHYWIWYKKVLGIKIPLPGLGLHDKYGKEDRRNFQLQEIPMMAAVEYNKSETEKEGYNVDTIYRQELFKFGDKEIDYQYTLTKNRRNDILNDINKKLVEYSSNGGNKEHVEVITDEVTRIKKNIDIIHDSHMSNSKKREAYLGFDKELIEVLSLITRLNNINKTIMSHE
;
A
#
# COMPACT_ATOMS: atom_id res chain seq x y z
N MET A 1 47.59 -33.85 8.45
CA MET A 1 46.54 -33.20 9.27
C MET A 1 47.08 -32.21 10.31
N LYS A 2 48.12 -32.52 11.10
CA LYS A 2 48.68 -31.58 12.12
C LYS A 2 49.20 -30.24 11.57
N ARG A 3 49.79 -30.20 10.37
CA ARG A 3 50.29 -28.95 9.74
C ARG A 3 49.18 -28.03 9.21
N VAL A 4 48.03 -28.59 8.83
CA VAL A 4 46.87 -27.84 8.33
C VAL A 4 46.10 -27.19 9.49
N LEU A 5 46.00 -27.88 10.63
CA LEU A 5 45.43 -27.35 11.87
C LEU A 5 46.24 -26.16 12.42
N LEU A 6 47.57 -26.21 12.34
CA LEU A 6 48.43 -25.09 12.74
C LEU A 6 48.26 -23.86 11.84
N PHE A 7 48.08 -24.06 10.53
CA PHE A 7 47.83 -22.95 9.59
C PHE A 7 46.46 -22.29 9.80
N PHE A 8 45.42 -23.09 10.08
CA PHE A 8 44.08 -22.57 10.40
C PHE A 8 44.04 -21.84 11.76
N SER A 9 44.80 -22.34 12.75
CA SER A 9 44.97 -21.66 14.04
C SER A 9 45.67 -20.30 13.89
N LEU A 10 46.68 -20.20 13.02
CA LEU A 10 47.39 -18.94 12.79
C LEU A 10 46.52 -17.89 12.07
N MET A 11 45.71 -18.31 11.10
CA MET A 11 44.79 -17.42 10.38
C MET A 11 43.67 -16.87 11.28
N LEU A 12 43.20 -17.66 12.26
CA LEU A 12 42.22 -17.21 13.26
C LEU A 12 42.78 -16.12 14.18
N ILE A 13 44.08 -16.15 14.51
CA ILE A 13 44.72 -15.16 15.38
C ILE A 13 44.94 -13.84 14.61
N ILE A 14 45.27 -13.89 13.33
CA ILE A 14 45.49 -12.68 12.50
C ILE A 14 44.16 -12.01 12.10
N GLY A 15 43.07 -12.78 11.95
CA GLY A 15 41.74 -12.24 11.62
C GLY A 15 41.05 -11.45 12.73
N THR A 16 41.52 -11.55 13.97
CA THR A 16 40.91 -10.88 15.14
C THR A 16 41.61 -9.57 15.53
N SER A 17 42.77 -9.25 14.96
CA SER A 17 43.61 -8.17 15.48
C SER A 17 43.33 -6.77 14.90
N ASN A 18 42.33 -6.57 14.02
CA ASN A 18 42.12 -5.25 13.37
C ASN A 18 40.67 -4.78 13.22
N VAL A 19 39.71 -5.31 13.99
CA VAL A 19 38.34 -4.75 14.01
C VAL A 19 38.12 -3.96 15.29
N TYR A 20 38.85 -2.85 15.45
CA TYR A 20 38.43 -1.81 16.37
C TYR A 20 37.36 -0.97 15.66
N SER A 21 36.11 -1.40 15.78
CA SER A 21 34.96 -0.51 15.56
C SER A 21 35.15 0.70 16.48
N GLN A 22 35.15 1.91 15.90
CA GLN A 22 35.14 3.13 16.70
C GLN A 22 33.84 3.14 17.51
N MET A 23 33.92 2.78 18.79
CA MET A 23 32.79 3.00 19.70
C MET A 23 32.45 4.49 19.64
N PRO A 24 31.17 4.88 19.51
CA PRO A 24 30.78 6.28 19.59
C PRO A 24 31.20 6.80 20.97
N VAL A 25 32.32 7.51 21.02
CA VAL A 25 32.81 8.13 22.24
C VAL A 25 31.91 9.32 22.52
N LYS A 26 31.23 9.30 23.67
CA LYS A 26 30.44 10.44 24.14
C LYS A 26 31.38 11.63 24.34
N ASP A 27 31.34 12.58 23.40
CA ASP A 27 32.03 13.86 23.53
C ASP A 27 31.35 14.65 24.68
N LYS A 28 32.08 14.77 25.79
CA LYS A 28 31.60 15.45 27.01
C LYS A 28 31.31 16.92 26.75
N GLY A 29 32.04 17.58 25.85
CA GLY A 29 31.83 18.99 25.52
C GLY A 29 30.53 19.18 24.74
N LYS A 30 30.35 18.43 23.66
CA LYS A 30 29.12 18.47 22.85
C LYS A 30 27.88 18.06 23.65
N TRP A 31 28.00 17.04 24.49
CA TRP A 31 26.91 16.63 25.38
C TRP A 31 26.57 17.72 26.42
N SER A 32 27.58 18.37 27.02
CA SER A 32 27.35 19.46 27.98
C SER A 32 26.63 20.66 27.34
N VAL A 33 26.97 21.00 26.09
CA VAL A 33 26.28 22.07 25.35
C VAL A 33 24.83 21.68 25.08
N LEU A 34 24.58 20.49 24.53
CA LEU A 34 23.23 20.02 24.22
C LEU A 34 22.36 19.91 25.48
N ASN A 35 22.90 19.37 26.57
CA ASN A 35 22.16 19.22 27.82
C ASN A 35 21.80 20.58 28.45
N ASN A 36 22.67 21.59 28.33
CA ASN A 36 22.38 22.94 28.80
C ASN A 36 21.39 23.68 27.88
N MET A 37 21.33 23.35 26.59
CA MET A 37 20.33 23.89 25.67
C MET A 37 18.95 23.27 25.90
N GLU A 38 18.90 21.97 26.20
CA GLU A 38 17.65 21.20 26.31
C GLU A 38 17.01 21.31 27.69
N PHE A 39 17.81 21.22 28.76
CA PHE A 39 17.30 21.16 30.14
C PHE A 39 17.61 22.41 30.96
N MET A 40 18.34 23.37 30.40
CA MET A 40 18.80 24.58 31.10
C MET A 40 19.52 24.26 32.43
N ASP A 41 20.10 23.07 32.51
CA ASP A 41 20.61 22.53 33.76
C ASP A 41 21.98 23.14 34.06
N ARG A 42 22.33 23.32 35.34
CA ARG A 42 23.55 24.06 35.77
C ARG A 42 24.84 23.27 35.59
N VAL A 43 24.99 22.52 34.50
CA VAL A 43 26.21 21.77 34.22
C VAL A 43 27.24 22.75 33.66
N ARG A 44 28.41 22.85 34.29
CA ARG A 44 29.50 23.71 33.80
C ARG A 44 29.88 23.31 32.37
N LEU A 45 29.81 24.26 31.44
CA LEU A 45 30.17 24.05 30.04
C LEU A 45 31.60 23.54 29.92
N GLN A 46 31.74 22.33 29.36
CA GLN A 46 33.04 21.73 29.11
C GLN A 46 33.51 21.99 27.67
N PRO A 47 34.82 22.25 27.46
CA PRO A 47 35.84 22.44 28.48
C PRO A 47 35.78 23.84 29.12
N GLU A 48 35.99 23.91 30.44
CA GLU A 48 35.79 25.13 31.24
C GLU A 48 36.69 26.30 30.80
N TRP A 49 37.88 26.00 30.25
CA TRP A 49 38.85 27.01 29.82
C TRP A 49 38.32 27.87 28.67
N TYR A 50 37.51 27.31 27.77
CA TYR A 50 36.95 28.03 26.63
C TYR A 50 35.80 28.95 27.06
N HIS A 51 35.06 28.55 28.09
CA HIS A 51 33.88 29.26 28.60
C HIS A 51 34.19 30.10 29.85
N TYR A 52 35.48 30.30 30.16
CA TYR A 52 35.94 30.95 31.38
C TYR A 52 35.38 32.37 31.57
N TRP A 53 35.23 33.11 30.47
CA TRP A 53 34.72 34.48 30.46
C TRP A 53 33.24 34.60 30.86
N ILE A 54 32.46 33.52 30.72
CA ILE A 54 31.04 33.47 31.10
C ILE A 54 30.87 33.42 32.62
N TRP A 55 31.82 32.79 33.32
CA TRP A 55 31.71 32.48 34.75
C TRP A 55 32.55 33.39 35.65
N TYR A 56 33.56 34.07 35.10
CA TYR A 56 34.51 34.86 35.88
C TYR A 56 34.78 36.22 35.25
N LYS A 57 34.61 37.29 36.04
CA LYS A 57 35.08 38.64 35.69
C LYS A 57 36.31 38.95 36.51
N LYS A 58 37.38 39.39 35.84
CA LYS A 58 38.64 39.77 36.48
C LYS A 58 38.62 41.27 36.73
N VAL A 59 38.56 41.68 37.99
CA VAL A 59 38.65 43.09 38.41
C VAL A 59 39.82 43.20 39.39
N LEU A 60 40.79 44.05 39.06
CA LEU A 60 41.97 44.32 39.90
C LEU A 60 42.68 43.05 40.42
N GLY A 61 42.85 42.04 39.56
CA GLY A 61 43.57 40.80 39.88
C GLY A 61 42.79 39.77 40.69
N ILE A 62 41.63 40.10 41.23
CA ILE A 62 40.77 39.18 41.99
C ILE A 62 39.76 38.52 41.04
N LYS A 63 39.64 37.18 41.13
CA LYS A 63 38.65 36.40 40.39
C LYS A 63 37.34 36.39 41.19
N ILE A 64 36.34 37.12 40.71
CA ILE A 64 35.01 37.11 41.32
C ILE A 64 34.15 36.12 40.52
N PRO A 65 33.63 35.04 41.13
CA PRO A 65 32.66 34.19 40.45
C PRO A 65 31.41 35.02 40.17
N LEU A 66 30.91 34.98 38.95
CA LEU A 66 29.62 35.57 38.58
C LEU A 66 28.56 34.48 38.64
N PRO A 67 27.91 34.22 39.80
CA PRO A 67 26.69 33.44 39.79
C PRO A 67 25.61 34.26 39.08
N GLY A 68 25.21 33.83 37.88
CA GLY A 68 23.99 34.34 37.26
C GLY A 68 24.15 35.53 36.31
N LEU A 69 25.15 35.53 35.42
CA LEU A 69 25.08 36.37 34.23
C LEU A 69 24.27 35.64 33.13
N GLY A 70 22.95 35.65 33.29
CA GLY A 70 22.02 35.46 32.16
C GLY A 70 21.14 34.21 32.14
N LEU A 71 21.07 33.41 33.20
CA LEU A 71 20.08 32.32 33.32
C LEU A 71 19.50 32.33 34.73
N HIS A 72 18.29 32.86 34.86
CA HIS A 72 17.47 32.97 36.07
C HIS A 72 17.85 34.09 37.06
N ASP A 73 17.57 35.33 36.67
CA ASP A 73 17.15 36.33 37.64
C ASP A 73 15.64 36.15 37.89
N LYS A 74 15.20 36.00 39.15
CA LYS A 74 13.77 35.92 39.52
C LYS A 74 13.03 37.24 39.21
N TYR A 75 13.79 38.30 38.90
CA TYR A 75 13.30 39.61 38.47
C TYR A 75 13.66 39.95 37.01
N GLY A 76 14.21 39.00 36.25
CA GLY A 76 14.43 39.17 34.82
C GLY A 76 13.08 39.25 34.10
N LYS A 77 12.77 40.38 33.47
CA LYS A 77 11.61 40.47 32.56
C LYS A 77 11.74 39.34 31.55
N GLU A 78 10.72 38.47 31.45
CA GLU A 78 10.63 37.48 30.38
C GLU A 78 10.91 38.18 29.05
N ASP A 79 11.91 37.69 28.31
CA ASP A 79 12.27 38.30 27.05
C ASP A 79 11.18 38.00 26.01
N ARG A 80 10.16 38.88 25.98
CA ARG A 80 9.00 38.79 25.07
C ARG A 80 9.37 38.78 23.59
N ARG A 81 10.63 39.11 23.25
CA ARG A 81 11.14 39.07 21.88
C ARG A 81 11.26 37.64 21.36
N ASN A 82 11.64 36.66 22.19
CA ASN A 82 11.68 35.26 21.76
C ASN A 82 10.27 34.70 21.51
N PHE A 83 9.33 35.02 22.40
CA PHE A 83 7.91 34.66 22.24
C PHE A 83 7.34 35.21 20.92
N GLN A 84 7.56 36.50 20.63
CA GLN A 84 7.02 37.15 19.44
C GLN A 84 7.75 36.80 18.14
N LEU A 85 9.09 36.69 18.15
CA LEU A 85 9.88 36.55 16.93
C LEU A 85 10.13 35.09 16.52
N GLN A 86 10.05 34.13 17.45
CA GLN A 86 10.37 32.73 17.16
C GLN A 86 9.22 31.78 17.49
N GLU A 87 8.57 31.94 18.65
CA GLU A 87 7.55 30.97 19.09
C GLU A 87 6.22 31.14 18.36
N ILE A 88 5.73 32.37 18.17
CA ILE A 88 4.46 32.62 17.45
C ILE A 88 4.52 32.13 15.99
N PRO A 89 5.55 32.43 15.18
CA PRO A 89 5.64 31.92 13.81
C PRO A 89 5.76 30.39 13.76
N MET A 90 6.51 29.80 14.69
CA MET A 90 6.65 28.35 14.79
C MET A 90 5.34 27.68 15.18
N MET A 91 4.58 28.26 16.12
CA MET A 91 3.26 27.77 16.51
C MET A 91 2.25 27.89 15.36
N ALA A 92 2.25 29.01 14.64
CA ALA A 92 1.41 29.19 13.45
C ALA A 92 1.77 28.21 12.33
N ALA A 93 3.06 27.94 12.10
CA ALA A 93 3.51 26.94 11.13
C ALA A 93 3.11 25.52 11.56
N VAL A 94 3.21 25.18 12.85
CA VAL A 94 2.77 23.89 13.40
C VAL A 94 1.26 23.73 13.29
N GLU A 95 0.48 24.74 13.63
CA GLU A 95 -0.98 24.72 13.54
C GLU A 95 -1.44 24.64 12.08
N TYR A 96 -0.81 25.39 11.18
CA TYR A 96 -1.03 25.29 9.75
C TYR A 96 -0.74 23.87 9.23
N ASN A 97 0.45 23.33 9.52
CA ASN A 97 0.83 21.97 9.12
C ASN A 97 -0.12 20.92 9.71
N LYS A 98 -0.56 21.09 10.96
CA LYS A 98 -1.54 20.20 11.60
C LYS A 98 -2.87 20.26 10.86
N SER A 99 -3.36 21.44 10.51
CA SER A 99 -4.62 21.60 9.78
C SER A 99 -4.55 21.00 8.36
N GLU A 100 -3.42 21.15 7.66
CA GLU A 100 -3.22 20.50 6.36
C GLU A 100 -3.11 18.98 6.50
N THR A 101 -2.40 18.49 7.53
CA THR A 101 -2.31 17.04 7.83
C THR A 101 -3.68 16.46 8.18
N GLU A 102 -4.53 17.19 8.90
CA GLU A 102 -5.89 16.76 9.25
C GLU A 102 -6.80 16.71 8.01
N LYS A 103 -6.68 17.68 7.08
CA LYS A 103 -7.39 17.65 5.78
C LYS A 103 -6.95 16.47 4.94
N GLU A 104 -5.65 16.23 4.83
CA GLU A 104 -5.11 15.06 4.14
C GLU A 104 -5.57 13.76 4.79
N GLY A 105 -5.56 13.68 6.13
CA GLY A 105 -6.06 12.55 6.89
C GLY A 105 -7.54 12.25 6.63
N TYR A 106 -8.40 13.28 6.53
CA TYR A 106 -9.81 13.12 6.17
C TYR A 106 -9.97 12.57 4.75
N ASN A 107 -9.20 13.07 3.78
CA ASN A 107 -9.21 12.55 2.42
C ASN A 107 -8.77 11.09 2.36
N VAL A 108 -7.74 10.72 3.11
CA VAL A 108 -7.27 9.32 3.19
C VAL A 108 -8.32 8.42 3.85
N ASP A 109 -8.93 8.83 4.97
CA ASP A 109 -9.99 8.05 5.64
C ASP A 109 -11.22 7.87 4.76
N THR A 110 -11.63 8.92 4.03
CA THR A 110 -12.75 8.82 3.09
C THR A 110 -12.46 7.87 1.94
N ILE A 111 -11.27 7.91 1.35
CA ILE A 111 -10.83 6.97 0.31
C ILE A 111 -10.80 5.54 0.88
N TYR A 112 -10.21 5.34 2.06
CA TYR A 112 -10.13 4.04 2.72
C TYR A 112 -11.51 3.44 2.97
N ARG A 113 -12.46 4.22 3.49
CA ARG A 113 -13.85 3.77 3.68
C ARG A 113 -14.51 3.41 2.36
N GLN A 114 -14.33 4.22 1.31
CA GLN A 114 -14.85 3.91 -0.03
C GLN A 114 -14.27 2.60 -0.59
N GLU A 115 -12.98 2.33 -0.37
CA GLU A 115 -12.35 1.08 -0.76
C GLU A 115 -12.93 -0.11 0.00
N LEU A 116 -13.09 -0.01 1.33
CA LEU A 116 -13.74 -1.05 2.12
C LEU A 116 -15.15 -1.39 1.61
N PHE A 117 -15.97 -0.38 1.29
CA PHE A 117 -17.30 -0.61 0.72
C PHE A 117 -17.24 -1.30 -0.66
N LYS A 118 -16.27 -0.92 -1.49
CA LYS A 118 -16.04 -1.59 -2.79
C LYS A 118 -15.58 -3.04 -2.60
N PHE A 119 -14.76 -3.34 -1.59
CA PHE A 119 -14.36 -4.70 -1.28
C PHE A 119 -15.56 -5.54 -0.84
N GLY A 120 -16.41 -5.01 0.05
CA GLY A 120 -17.64 -5.70 0.48
C GLY A 120 -18.61 -5.98 -0.67
N ASP A 121 -18.82 -5.03 -1.60
CA ASP A 121 -19.64 -5.28 -2.80
C ASP A 121 -19.03 -6.38 -3.68
N LYS A 122 -17.70 -6.39 -3.86
CA LYS A 122 -17.02 -7.36 -4.73
C LYS A 122 -16.98 -8.78 -4.18
N GLU A 123 -17.07 -8.95 -2.87
CA GLU A 123 -16.93 -10.25 -2.20
C GLU A 123 -18.06 -11.21 -2.56
N ILE A 124 -19.29 -10.69 -2.75
CA ILE A 124 -20.46 -11.52 -3.06
C ILE A 124 -20.99 -11.15 -4.45
N ASP A 125 -20.78 -12.05 -5.42
CA ASP A 125 -21.38 -11.95 -6.76
C ASP A 125 -22.83 -12.47 -6.76
N TYR A 126 -23.72 -11.66 -6.22
CA TYR A 126 -25.15 -11.98 -6.21
C TYR A 126 -25.75 -12.00 -7.63
N GLN A 127 -25.17 -11.26 -8.57
CA GLN A 127 -25.65 -11.17 -9.96
C GLN A 127 -25.46 -12.48 -10.72
N TYR A 128 -24.33 -13.15 -10.50
CA TYR A 128 -24.09 -14.49 -11.03
C TYR A 128 -25.16 -15.46 -10.54
N THR A 129 -25.44 -15.46 -9.23
CA THR A 129 -26.44 -16.36 -8.62
C THR A 129 -27.84 -16.13 -9.20
N LEU A 130 -28.25 -14.88 -9.39
CA LEU A 130 -29.57 -14.53 -9.95
C LEU A 130 -29.73 -14.94 -11.43
N THR A 131 -28.66 -14.82 -12.22
CA THR A 131 -28.71 -15.10 -13.68
C THR A 131 -28.36 -16.54 -14.04
N LYS A 132 -27.76 -17.30 -13.11
CA LYS A 132 -27.30 -18.68 -13.32
C LYS A 132 -28.39 -19.61 -13.86
N ASN A 133 -29.59 -19.58 -13.29
CA ASN A 133 -30.68 -20.49 -13.68
C ASN A 133 -31.08 -20.27 -15.14
N ARG A 134 -31.39 -19.01 -15.50
CA ARG A 134 -31.71 -18.61 -16.87
C ARG A 134 -30.61 -19.01 -17.86
N ARG A 135 -29.35 -18.82 -17.49
CA ARG A 135 -28.21 -19.18 -18.34
C ARG A 135 -28.10 -20.69 -18.56
N ASN A 136 -28.33 -21.47 -17.50
CA ASN A 136 -28.37 -22.92 -17.59
C ASN A 136 -29.52 -23.41 -18.49
N ASP A 137 -30.67 -22.74 -18.45
CA ASP A 137 -31.79 -23.07 -19.35
C ASP A 137 -31.41 -22.85 -20.82
N ILE A 138 -30.77 -21.72 -21.15
CA ILE A 138 -30.29 -21.43 -22.51
C ILE A 138 -29.25 -22.47 -22.95
N LEU A 139 -28.29 -22.82 -22.08
CA LEU A 139 -27.29 -23.84 -22.37
C LEU A 139 -27.91 -25.22 -22.61
N ASN A 140 -28.93 -25.58 -21.84
CA ASN A 140 -29.67 -26.82 -22.03
C ASN A 140 -30.41 -26.83 -23.36
N ASP A 141 -31.01 -25.71 -23.77
CA ASP A 141 -31.70 -25.60 -25.05
C ASP A 141 -30.73 -25.63 -26.24
N ILE A 142 -29.56 -25.02 -26.11
CA ILE A 142 -28.45 -25.15 -27.07
C ILE A 142 -28.06 -26.62 -27.23
N ASN A 143 -27.85 -27.34 -26.13
CA ASN A 143 -27.50 -28.76 -26.16
C ASN A 143 -28.59 -29.61 -26.85
N LYS A 144 -29.87 -29.39 -26.52
CA LYS A 144 -30.98 -30.07 -27.20
C LYS A 144 -30.96 -29.81 -28.70
N LYS A 145 -30.73 -28.57 -29.11
CA LYS A 145 -30.70 -28.16 -30.53
C LYS A 145 -29.47 -28.70 -31.28
N LEU A 146 -28.32 -28.81 -30.62
CA LEU A 146 -27.13 -29.45 -31.17
C LEU A 146 -27.35 -30.95 -31.39
N VAL A 147 -27.96 -31.64 -30.41
CA VAL A 147 -28.31 -33.06 -30.54
C VAL A 147 -29.30 -33.27 -31.68
N GLU A 148 -30.32 -32.42 -31.80
CA GLU A 148 -31.28 -32.43 -32.92
C GLU A 148 -30.55 -32.25 -34.26
N TYR A 149 -29.62 -31.29 -34.35
CA TYR A 149 -28.86 -31.04 -35.57
C TYR A 149 -27.98 -32.21 -35.98
N SER A 150 -27.26 -32.80 -35.01
CA SER A 150 -26.41 -33.96 -35.26
C SER A 150 -27.22 -35.21 -35.63
N SER A 151 -28.41 -35.38 -35.07
CA SER A 151 -29.28 -36.54 -35.36
C SER A 151 -29.89 -36.47 -36.75
N ASN A 152 -30.12 -35.26 -37.27
CA ASN A 152 -30.64 -35.01 -38.62
C ASN A 152 -29.53 -35.03 -39.69
N GLY A 153 -28.38 -35.64 -39.43
CA GLY A 153 -27.27 -35.70 -40.40
C GLY A 153 -26.53 -34.37 -40.62
N GLY A 154 -26.63 -33.43 -39.67
CA GLY A 154 -25.94 -32.14 -39.74
C GLY A 154 -24.41 -32.28 -39.80
N ASN A 155 -23.75 -31.25 -40.36
CA ASN A 155 -22.29 -31.25 -40.51
C ASN A 155 -21.60 -31.26 -39.14
N LYS A 156 -20.69 -32.22 -38.93
CA LYS A 156 -19.89 -32.37 -37.71
C LYS A 156 -19.01 -31.16 -37.42
N GLU A 157 -18.45 -30.51 -38.45
CA GLU A 157 -17.61 -29.33 -38.30
C GLU A 157 -18.39 -28.15 -37.71
N HIS A 158 -19.65 -27.97 -38.12
CA HIS A 158 -20.51 -26.93 -37.54
C HIS A 158 -20.82 -27.20 -36.06
N VAL A 159 -21.01 -28.47 -35.68
CA VAL A 159 -21.23 -28.86 -34.28
C VAL A 159 -20.00 -28.54 -33.44
N GLU A 160 -18.81 -28.82 -33.95
CA GLU A 160 -17.53 -28.54 -33.27
C GLU A 160 -17.36 -27.03 -33.06
N VAL A 161 -17.48 -26.22 -34.13
CA VAL A 161 -17.35 -24.76 -34.06
C VAL A 161 -18.33 -24.14 -33.06
N ILE A 162 -19.59 -24.60 -33.06
CA ILE A 162 -20.60 -24.09 -32.12
C ILE A 162 -20.27 -24.50 -30.68
N THR A 163 -19.78 -25.73 -30.48
CA THR A 163 -19.40 -26.23 -29.15
C THR A 163 -18.21 -25.45 -28.59
N ASP A 164 -17.24 -25.14 -29.43
CA ASP A 164 -16.09 -24.30 -29.07
C ASP A 164 -16.54 -22.89 -28.68
N GLU A 165 -17.49 -22.32 -29.42
CA GLU A 165 -18.03 -21.00 -29.13
C GLU A 165 -18.79 -20.97 -27.79
N VAL A 166 -19.62 -21.98 -27.51
CA VAL A 166 -20.27 -22.12 -26.20
C VAL A 166 -19.24 -22.27 -25.08
N THR A 167 -18.16 -23.01 -25.34
CA THR A 167 -17.06 -23.21 -24.38
C THR A 167 -16.29 -21.92 -24.13
N ARG A 168 -16.04 -21.11 -25.17
CA ARG A 168 -15.46 -19.77 -25.07
C ARG A 168 -16.31 -18.88 -24.17
N ILE A 169 -17.62 -18.83 -24.41
CA ILE A 169 -18.55 -18.01 -23.61
C ILE A 169 -18.55 -18.47 -22.15
N LYS A 170 -18.60 -19.78 -21.88
CA LYS A 170 -18.50 -20.32 -20.51
C LYS A 170 -17.22 -19.91 -19.80
N LYS A 171 -16.07 -20.02 -20.47
CA LYS A 171 -14.79 -19.57 -19.89
C LYS A 171 -14.78 -18.07 -19.58
N ASN A 172 -15.34 -17.25 -20.46
CA ASN A 172 -15.43 -15.80 -20.23
C ASN A 172 -16.33 -15.46 -19.04
N ILE A 173 -17.42 -16.19 -18.88
CA ILE A 173 -18.29 -16.10 -17.70
C ILE A 173 -17.50 -16.37 -16.42
N ASP A 174 -16.72 -17.45 -16.39
CA ASP A 174 -15.95 -17.85 -15.21
C ASP A 174 -14.88 -16.80 -14.88
N ILE A 175 -14.21 -16.26 -15.90
CA ILE A 175 -13.25 -15.15 -15.73
C ILE A 175 -13.92 -13.90 -15.12
N ILE A 176 -15.12 -13.54 -15.57
CA ILE A 176 -15.85 -12.40 -15.01
C ILE A 176 -16.33 -12.69 -13.58
N HIS A 177 -16.72 -13.93 -13.29
CA HIS A 177 -17.11 -14.34 -11.94
C HIS A 177 -15.96 -14.18 -10.95
N ASP A 178 -14.77 -14.65 -11.32
CA ASP A 178 -13.56 -14.56 -10.50
C ASP A 178 -12.94 -13.15 -10.46
N SER A 179 -13.39 -12.24 -11.33
CA SER A 179 -12.85 -10.88 -11.41
C SER A 179 -13.20 -10.03 -10.18
N HIS A 180 -12.31 -9.11 -9.80
CA HIS A 180 -12.57 -8.10 -8.76
C HIS A 180 -13.33 -6.86 -9.28
N MET A 181 -14.26 -7.06 -10.23
CA MET A 181 -15.11 -6.00 -10.78
C MET A 181 -16.31 -5.73 -9.86
N SER A 182 -16.84 -4.51 -9.87
CA SER A 182 -18.07 -4.19 -9.12
C SER A 182 -19.27 -4.96 -9.68
N ASN A 183 -20.25 -5.24 -8.82
CA ASN A 183 -21.42 -6.05 -9.22
C ASN A 183 -22.23 -5.42 -10.36
N SER A 184 -22.27 -4.09 -10.45
CA SER A 184 -22.90 -3.40 -11.58
C SER A 184 -22.24 -3.76 -12.92
N LYS A 185 -20.90 -3.81 -12.96
CA LYS A 185 -20.17 -4.14 -14.19
C LYS A 185 -20.27 -5.64 -14.50
N LYS A 186 -20.23 -6.50 -13.48
CA LYS A 186 -20.46 -7.95 -13.65
C LYS A 186 -21.84 -8.23 -14.22
N ARG A 187 -22.88 -7.53 -13.75
CA ARG A 187 -24.25 -7.63 -14.28
C ARG A 187 -24.30 -7.31 -15.77
N GLU A 188 -23.70 -6.20 -16.20
CA GLU A 188 -23.67 -5.81 -17.61
C GLU A 188 -22.98 -6.87 -18.47
N ALA A 189 -21.85 -7.41 -18.00
CA ALA A 189 -21.14 -8.50 -18.67
C ALA A 189 -21.99 -9.77 -18.78
N TYR A 190 -22.65 -10.20 -17.70
CA TYR A 190 -23.53 -11.37 -17.73
C TYR A 190 -24.72 -11.20 -18.68
N LEU A 191 -25.33 -10.01 -18.74
CA LEU A 191 -26.37 -9.71 -19.72
C LEU A 191 -25.84 -9.74 -21.16
N GLY A 192 -24.58 -9.37 -21.37
CA GLY A 192 -23.88 -9.51 -22.66
C GLY A 192 -23.72 -10.97 -23.06
N PHE A 193 -23.18 -11.81 -22.17
CA PHE A 193 -23.01 -13.24 -22.44
C PHE A 193 -24.34 -13.97 -22.65
N ASP A 194 -25.39 -13.61 -21.91
CA ASP A 194 -26.73 -14.14 -22.14
C ASP A 194 -27.23 -13.85 -23.56
N LYS A 195 -26.93 -12.65 -24.11
CA LYS A 195 -27.27 -12.32 -25.50
C LYS A 195 -26.46 -13.13 -26.50
N GLU A 196 -25.15 -13.27 -26.29
CA GLU A 196 -24.28 -14.11 -27.12
C GLU A 196 -24.79 -15.57 -27.17
N LEU A 197 -25.18 -16.13 -26.02
CA LEU A 197 -25.76 -17.48 -25.96
C LEU A 197 -27.10 -17.58 -26.72
N ILE A 198 -27.95 -16.56 -26.65
CA ILE A 198 -29.20 -16.51 -27.42
C ILE A 198 -28.92 -16.43 -28.93
N GLU A 199 -27.89 -15.70 -29.35
CA GLU A 199 -27.48 -15.63 -30.75
C GLU A 199 -26.99 -16.99 -31.26
N VAL A 200 -26.18 -17.69 -30.46
CA VAL A 200 -25.75 -19.08 -30.76
C VAL A 200 -26.96 -20.01 -30.88
N LEU A 201 -27.91 -19.95 -29.94
CA LEU A 201 -29.14 -20.74 -29.99
C LEU A 201 -29.96 -20.46 -31.26
N SER A 202 -30.08 -19.19 -31.65
CA SER A 202 -30.76 -18.75 -32.87
C SER A 202 -30.07 -19.31 -34.12
N LEU A 203 -28.73 -19.27 -34.15
CA LEU A 203 -27.93 -19.82 -35.24
C LEU A 203 -28.16 -21.32 -35.41
N ILE A 204 -28.08 -22.11 -34.32
CA ILE A 204 -28.32 -23.56 -34.38
C ILE A 204 -29.75 -23.86 -34.82
N THR A 205 -30.71 -23.05 -34.38
CA THR A 205 -32.12 -23.20 -34.80
C THR A 205 -32.28 -22.97 -36.30
N ARG A 206 -31.60 -21.96 -36.86
CA ARG A 206 -31.59 -21.72 -38.31
C ARG A 206 -30.93 -22.87 -39.07
N LEU A 207 -29.78 -23.35 -38.59
CA LEU A 207 -29.09 -24.50 -39.20
C LEU A 207 -29.97 -25.75 -39.21
N ASN A 208 -30.67 -26.02 -38.10
CA ASN A 208 -31.64 -27.10 -38.01
C ASN A 208 -32.77 -26.98 -39.03
N ASN A 209 -33.34 -25.79 -39.19
CA ASN A 209 -34.42 -25.57 -40.15
C ASN A 209 -33.94 -25.77 -41.60
N ILE A 210 -32.76 -25.25 -41.94
CA ILE A 210 -32.15 -25.45 -43.26
C ILE A 210 -31.91 -26.94 -43.52
N ASN A 211 -31.35 -27.64 -42.54
CA ASN A 211 -31.06 -29.06 -42.69
C ASN A 211 -32.33 -29.90 -42.90
N LYS A 212 -33.40 -29.58 -42.17
CA LYS A 212 -34.72 -30.21 -42.38
C LYS A 212 -35.29 -29.95 -43.78
N THR A 213 -35.16 -28.73 -44.29
CA THR A 213 -35.63 -28.41 -45.64
C THR A 213 -34.82 -29.14 -46.71
N ILE A 214 -33.50 -29.26 -46.55
CA ILE A 214 -32.65 -30.01 -47.48
C ILE A 214 -33.05 -31.50 -47.49
N MET A 215 -33.17 -32.12 -46.31
CA MET A 215 -33.60 -33.53 -46.23
C MET A 215 -35.03 -33.77 -46.75
N SER A 216 -35.91 -32.77 -46.75
CA SER A 216 -37.25 -32.92 -47.33
C SER A 216 -37.26 -32.89 -48.86
N HIS A 217 -36.16 -32.49 -49.49
CA HIS A 217 -35.99 -32.38 -50.93
C HIS A 217 -35.04 -33.45 -51.52
N GLU A 218 -34.42 -34.27 -50.68
CA GLU A 218 -33.67 -35.49 -51.05
C GLU A 218 -34.56 -36.73 -50.94
#